data_AF-A0A512NGM8-F1
#
_entry.id   AF-A0A512NGM8-F1
#
_cell.length_a   1.000
_cell.length_b   1.000
_cell.length_c   1.000
_cell.angle_alpha   90.00
_cell.angle_beta   90.00
_cell.angle_gamma   90.00
#
_symmetry.space_group_name_H-M   'P 1'
#
loop_
_entity.id
_entity.type
_entity.pdbx_description
1 polymer ?
#
loop_
_entity_poly.entity_id
_entity_poly.type
_entity_poly.pdbx_seq_one_letter_code
_entity_poly.pdbx_strand_id
1 'polypeptide(L)' 'MLEDPSFLGEAASRLPPEPWGETTWKEWTAAVSAATQRKGRALFHPLRLALTARDRPEMAKLLPLIRRTKVAARLSGQQA' A
#
# COMPACT_ATOMS: atom_id res chain seq x y z
N MET A 1 -10.59 10.07 -6.30
CA MET A 1 -10.38 9.17 -7.45
C MET A 1 -9.03 8.51 -7.25
N LEU A 2 -8.96 7.17 -7.32
CA LEU A 2 -7.68 6.47 -7.22
C LEU A 2 -6.95 6.58 -8.56
N GLU A 3 -5.67 6.94 -8.56
CA GLU A 3 -4.89 7.14 -9.79
C GLU A 3 -4.72 5.84 -10.60
N ASP A 4 -4.68 4.67 -9.95
CA ASP A 4 -4.42 3.40 -10.62
C ASP A 4 -5.11 2.21 -9.91
N PRO A 5 -6.43 2.03 -10.11
CA PRO A 5 -7.20 1.01 -9.40
C PRO A 5 -6.72 -0.43 -9.68
N SER A 6 -6.24 -0.72 -10.90
CA SER A 6 -5.69 -2.04 -11.25
C SER A 6 -4.42 -2.35 -10.47
N PHE A 7 -3.49 -1.40 -10.39
CA PHE A 7 -2.27 -1.54 -9.59
C PHE A 7 -2.58 -1.65 -8.10
N LEU A 8 -3.52 -0.86 -7.58
CA LEU A 8 -3.89 -0.90 -6.17
C LEU A 8 -4.57 -2.22 -5.79
N GLY A 9 -5.36 -2.82 -6.70
CA GLY A 9 -5.89 -4.17 -6.56
C GLY A 9 -4.78 -5.24 -6.46
N GLU A 10 -3.78 -5.18 -7.35
CA GLU A 10 -2.60 -6.06 -7.27
C GLU A 10 -1.82 -5.87 -5.96
N ALA A 11 -1.69 -4.62 -5.51
CA ALA A 11 -1.02 -4.31 -4.25
C ALA A 11 -1.79 -4.85 -3.04
N ALA A 12 -3.12 -4.74 -3.03
CA ALA A 12 -3.99 -5.25 -1.98
C ALA A 12 -3.91 -6.78 -1.86
N SER A 13 -3.91 -7.49 -2.99
CA SER A 13 -3.79 -8.95 -3.04
C SER A 13 -2.46 -9.47 -2.47
N ARG A 14 -1.42 -8.63 -2.46
CA ARG A 14 -0.07 -8.96 -2.00
C ARG A 14 0.20 -8.55 -0.55
N LEU A 15 -0.80 -8.04 0.16
CA LEU A 15 -0.63 -7.65 1.56
C LEU A 15 -0.19 -8.85 2.43
N PRO A 16 0.93 -8.73 3.16
CA PRO A 16 1.41 -9.82 4.01
C PRO A 16 0.45 -10.08 5.18
N PRO A 17 0.47 -11.29 5.77
CA PRO A 17 -0.27 -11.58 6.99
C PRO A 17 0.22 -10.71 8.16
N GLU A 18 -0.65 -10.48 9.14
CA GLU A 18 -0.29 -9.84 10.42
C GLU A 18 0.52 -10.82 11.30
N PRO A 19 1.36 -10.34 12.23
CA PRO A 19 1.54 -8.95 12.69
C PRO A 19 2.37 -8.09 11.74
N TRP A 20 2.02 -6.80 11.68
CA TRP A 20 2.77 -5.81 10.91
C TRP A 20 3.69 -4.98 11.80
N GLY A 21 4.89 -4.72 11.30
CA GLY A 21 5.91 -3.89 11.94
C GLY A 21 6.55 -2.92 10.95
N GLU A 22 7.65 -2.28 11.35
CA GLU A 22 8.32 -1.25 10.55
C GLU A 22 8.93 -1.80 9.24
N THR A 23 9.23 -3.10 9.19
CA THR A 23 9.75 -3.78 7.99
C THR A 23 8.67 -4.13 6.97
N THR A 24 7.41 -4.28 7.42
CA THR A 24 6.31 -4.76 6.59
C THR A 24 6.09 -3.90 5.35
N TRP A 25 6.20 -2.57 5.48
CA TRP A 25 6.09 -1.67 4.33
C TRP A 25 7.14 -1.97 3.27
N LYS A 26 8.39 -2.20 3.69
CA LYS A 26 9.50 -2.49 2.77
C LYS A 26 9.35 -3.85 2.11
N GLU A 27 8.97 -4.87 2.88
CA GLU A 27 8.76 -6.24 2.39
C GLU A 27 7.59 -6.30 1.39
N TRP A 28 6.46 -5.68 1.74
CA TRP A 28 5.30 -5.62 0.87
C TRP A 28 5.58 -4.85 -0.42
N THR A 29 6.16 -3.64 -0.32
CA THR A 29 6.46 -2.85 -1.53
C THR A 29 7.52 -3.50 -2.41
N ALA A 30 8.44 -4.29 -1.86
CA ALA A 30 9.35 -5.12 -2.64
C ALA A 30 8.60 -6.21 -3.43
N ALA A 31 7.67 -6.92 -2.79
CA ALA A 31 6.84 -7.93 -3.45
C ALA A 31 5.94 -7.33 -4.55
N VAL A 32 5.34 -6.17 -4.29
CA VAL A 32 4.52 -5.44 -5.27
C VAL A 32 5.38 -4.95 -6.44
N SER A 33 6.56 -4.40 -6.16
CA SER A 33 7.53 -3.97 -7.19
C SER A 33 7.95 -5.12 -8.10
N ALA A 34 8.27 -6.29 -7.53
CA ALA A 34 8.64 -7.46 -8.30
C ALA A 34 7.52 -7.93 -9.24
N ALA A 35 6.28 -7.91 -8.77
CA ALA A 35 5.12 -8.35 -9.54
C ALA A 35 4.67 -7.34 -10.61
N THR A 36 4.67 -6.06 -10.27
CA THR A 36 4.14 -4.99 -11.15
C THR A 36 5.22 -4.37 -12.02
N GLN A 37 6.50 -4.72 -11.78
CA GLN A 37 7.69 -4.10 -12.37
C GLN A 37 7.76 -2.57 -12.19
N ARG A 38 6.98 -2.01 -11.24
CA ARG A 38 6.98 -0.57 -10.93
C ARG A 38 8.01 -0.24 -9.85
N LYS A 39 8.71 0.88 -10.02
CA LYS A 39 9.76 1.34 -9.09
C LYS A 39 9.67 2.84 -8.83
N GLY A 40 10.29 3.30 -7.75
CA GLY A 40 10.38 4.72 -7.41
C GLY A 40 9.01 5.38 -7.24
N ARG A 41 8.81 6.54 -7.86
CA ARG A 41 7.57 7.32 -7.74
C ARG A 41 6.34 6.54 -8.20
N ALA A 42 6.43 5.81 -9.31
CA ALA A 42 5.31 5.04 -9.87
C ALA A 42 4.83 3.88 -8.96
N LEU A 43 5.69 3.43 -8.04
CA LEU A 43 5.33 2.43 -7.03
C LEU A 43 4.78 3.12 -5.76
N PHE A 44 5.53 4.08 -5.21
CA PHE A 44 5.23 4.61 -3.89
C PHE A 44 4.16 5.71 -3.87
N HIS A 45 4.06 6.54 -4.91
CA HIS A 45 3.12 7.66 -4.98
C HIS A 45 1.65 7.20 -4.93
N PRO A 46 1.18 6.29 -5.83
CA PRO A 46 -0.20 5.82 -5.79
C PRO A 46 -0.53 5.07 -4.49
N LEU A 47 0.41 4.29 -3.93
CA LEU A 47 0.18 3.61 -2.66
C LEU A 47 -0.03 4.58 -1.49
N ARG A 48 0.84 5.61 -1.38
CA ARG A 48 0.74 6.60 -0.30
C ARG A 48 -0.55 7.41 -0.39
N LEU A 49 -0.92 7.82 -1.60
CA LEU A 49 -2.17 8.54 -1.85
C LEU A 49 -3.39 7.69 -1.51
N ALA A 50 -3.43 6.42 -1.93
CA ALA A 50 -4.54 5.52 -1.61
C ALA A 50 -4.69 5.30 -0.10
N LEU A 51 -3.58 5.20 0.64
CA LEU A 51 -3.61 4.86 2.07
C LEU A 51 -3.83 6.06 2.99
N THR A 52 -3.39 7.26 2.59
CA THR A 52 -3.34 8.44 3.48
C THR A 52 -3.89 9.72 2.87
N ALA A 53 -4.20 9.74 1.57
CA ALA A 53 -4.50 10.97 0.82
C ALA A 53 -3.41 12.06 0.94
N ARG A 54 -2.16 11.66 1.23
CA ARG A 54 -0.99 12.54 1.37
C ARG A 54 0.21 11.99 0.58
N ASP A 55 1.07 12.87 0.09
CA ASP A 55 2.21 12.52 -0.77
C ASP A 55 3.43 11.97 0.00
N ARG A 56 3.67 12.45 1.23
CA ARG A 56 4.84 12.08 2.05
C ARG A 56 4.52 11.59 3.48
N PRO A 57 3.63 10.59 3.66
CA PRO A 57 3.45 9.93 4.94
C PRO A 57 4.63 8.97 5.26
N GLU A 58 4.89 8.79 6.56
CA GLU A 58 5.83 7.77 7.05
C GLU A 58 5.11 6.40 7.15
N MET A 59 5.01 5.71 6.01
CA MET A 59 4.20 4.49 5.92
C MET A 59 4.68 3.34 6.81
N ALA A 60 5.98 3.21 7.08
CA ALA A 60 6.52 2.16 7.94
C ALA A 60 5.93 2.21 9.36
N LYS A 61 5.65 3.41 9.89
CA LYS A 61 5.04 3.59 11.21
C LYS A 61 3.52 3.61 11.18
N LEU A 62 2.93 4.07 10.07
CA LEU A 62 1.47 4.15 9.94
C LEU A 62 0.82 2.80 9.60
N LEU A 63 1.47 1.98 8.77
CA LEU A 63 0.92 0.71 8.29
C LEU A 63 0.51 -0.22 9.47
N PRO A 64 1.35 -0.43 10.51
CA PRO A 64 0.99 -1.23 11.67
C PRO A 64 -0.24 -0.72 12.44
N LEU A 65 -0.52 0.60 12.40
CA LEU A 65 -1.64 1.20 13.13
C LEU A 65 -2.99 1.04 12.42
N ILE A 66 -2.98 0.87 11.09
CA ILE A 66 -4.20 0.88 10.27
C ILE A 66 -4.86 -0.51 10.22
N ARG A 67 -4.12 -1.59 10.51
CA ARG A 67 -4.50 -3.01 10.36
C ARG A 67 -4.74 -3.44 8.90
N ARG A 68 -4.56 -4.73 8.63
CA ARG A 68 -4.63 -5.29 7.27
C ARG A 68 -5.93 -5.02 6.53
N THR A 69 -7.06 -5.26 7.19
CA THR A 69 -8.39 -5.14 6.56
C THR A 69 -8.67 -3.71 6.09
N LYS A 70 -8.27 -2.69 6.87
CA LYS A 70 -8.52 -1.28 6.52
C LYS A 70 -7.60 -0.80 5.41
N VAL A 71 -6.35 -1.27 5.37
CA VAL A 71 -5.42 -1.03 4.24
C VAL A 71 -6.00 -1.65 2.96
N ALA A 72 -6.44 -2.90 3.01
CA ALA A 72 -7.05 -3.57 1.86
C ALA A 72 -8.30 -2.83 1.34
N ALA A 73 -9.18 -2.38 2.24
CA ALA A 73 -10.36 -1.59 1.87
C ALA A 73 -9.98 -0.28 1.15
N ARG A 74 -9.00 0.45 1.69
CA ARG A 74 -8.51 1.71 1.10
C ARG A 74 -7.89 1.51 -0.28
N LEU A 75 -7.09 0.45 -0.46
CA LEU A 75 -6.49 0.11 -1.75
C LEU A 75 -7.56 -0.30 -2.78
N SER A 76 -8.67 -0.90 -2.34
CA SER A 76 -9.77 -1.31 -3.21
C SER A 76 -10.73 -0.16 -3.54
N GLY A 77 -10.47 1.07 -3.06
CA GLY A 77 -11.35 2.22 -3.27
C GLY A 77 -12.62 2.20 -2.43
N GLN A 78 -12.78 1.25 -1.52
CA GLN A 78 -13.81 1.29 -0.49
C GLN A 78 -13.38 2.33 0.55
N GLN A 79 -14.05 3.49 0.53
CA GLN A 79 -13.91 4.49 1.58
C GLN A 79 -14.17 3.82 2.93
N ALA A 80 -13.15 3.78 3.79
CA ALA A 80 -13.18 3.25 5.15
C ALA A 80 -13.00 4.37 6.17
#